data_AF-A0A8H6I4L5-F1
#
_entry.id   AF-A0A8H6I4L5-F1
#
_cell.length_a   1.000
_cell.length_b   1.000
_cell.length_c   1.000
_cell.angle_alpha   90.00
_cell.angle_beta   90.00
_cell.angle_gamma   90.00
#
_symmetry.space_group_name_H-M   'P 1'
#
loop_
_entity.id
_entity.type
_entity.pdbx_description
1 polymer ?
#
loop_
_entity_poly.entity_id
_entity_poly.type
_entity_poly.pdbx_seq_one_letter_code
_entity_poly.pdbx_strand_id
1 'polypeptide(L)'
;MGKLSTRFTLILLHITVLIACISASNALGHGGRLMRRHARLGHNLRADIPNEAPSCPKRNHFKKLREAAVLAGSNGQYVTNGTATDSEAASGATNSTVLSTPVLTSTSSASQAEATSSSLSTMKSSSSGSSTTSTTSSFPSQPTGAPSSGGRLGNLFPVGGYSKSWTTCPEADNPLHLGDDTLQPFSVLRTTPHSYEKAPDGRNAMKAHYPQGSYTFTHSPQGGFSFYTHGHSSVNLADAKEATFGYAVYFPNGFAFNKGGKLPGFYGGDNDDEATNCSGGRRSDACFSARLMWRTDGAGELYTYLPPDQPANEKICSVEPFSECNDTGQWTTVAQRVRLNDIGQSNGELELWVNGKSVISVKGLVLRVRNAGRLRGIQFQTFFGGSQSSWASPETQDAYFSDFSVAVTQSL
;
A
#
# COMPACT_ATOMS: atom_id res chain seq x y z
N MET A 1 -21.24 -28.03 60.30
CA MET A 1 -20.62 -28.83 59.22
C MET A 1 -21.56 -28.83 58.03
N GLY A 2 -21.23 -28.01 57.03
CA GLY A 2 -22.14 -27.55 55.98
C GLY A 2 -22.17 -28.45 54.75
N LYS A 3 -23.40 -28.69 54.31
CA LYS A 3 -23.90 -29.41 53.13
C LYS A 3 -22.96 -29.43 51.92
N LEU A 4 -22.32 -30.59 51.73
CA LEU A 4 -21.69 -31.06 50.50
C LEU A 4 -22.76 -31.74 49.63
N SER A 5 -23.58 -30.98 48.90
CA SER A 5 -24.58 -31.56 47.97
C SER A 5 -25.10 -30.53 46.97
N THR A 6 -24.25 -30.07 46.03
CA THR A 6 -24.74 -29.35 44.82
C THR A 6 -23.75 -29.33 43.63
N ARG A 7 -22.65 -30.09 43.65
CA ARG A 7 -21.63 -30.05 42.58
C ARG A 7 -21.46 -31.33 41.76
N PHE A 8 -22.33 -32.33 41.92
CA PHE A 8 -22.28 -33.57 41.13
C PHE A 8 -23.42 -33.76 40.13
N THR A 9 -24.39 -32.84 40.06
CA THR A 9 -25.56 -32.95 39.16
C THR A 9 -25.44 -32.11 37.88
N LEU A 10 -24.48 -31.18 37.79
CA LEU A 10 -24.31 -30.34 36.58
C LEU A 10 -23.30 -30.91 35.55
N ILE A 11 -22.50 -31.91 35.90
CA ILE A 11 -21.50 -32.50 35.00
C ILE A 11 -22.10 -33.63 34.14
N LEU A 12 -23.24 -34.21 34.53
CA LEU A 12 -23.89 -35.30 33.79
C LEU A 12 -24.87 -34.83 32.70
N LEU A 13 -25.23 -33.53 32.66
CA LEU A 13 -26.18 -33.00 31.66
C LEU A 13 -25.50 -32.39 30.41
N HIS A 14 -24.18 -32.22 30.41
CA HIS A 14 -23.43 -31.72 29.24
C HIS A 14 -22.77 -32.83 28.40
N ILE A 15 -22.71 -34.07 28.90
CA ILE A 15 -22.17 -35.20 28.13
C ILE A 15 -23.26 -35.87 27.26
N THR A 16 -24.55 -35.70 27.57
CA THR A 16 -25.65 -36.29 26.79
C THR A 16 -26.03 -35.48 25.53
N VAL A 17 -25.68 -34.19 25.47
CA VAL A 17 -25.94 -33.35 24.27
C VAL A 17 -24.81 -33.47 23.24
N LEU A 18 -23.61 -33.88 23.63
CA LEU A 18 -22.47 -34.01 22.72
C LEU A 18 -22.43 -35.34 21.94
N ILE A 19 -23.20 -36.36 22.35
CA ILE A 19 -23.26 -37.66 21.66
C ILE A 19 -24.39 -37.70 20.61
N ALA A 20 -25.34 -36.77 20.63
CA ALA A 20 -26.44 -36.70 19.66
C ALA A 20 -26.09 -36.02 18.31
N CYS A 21 -24.94 -35.34 18.20
CA CYS A 21 -24.53 -34.67 16.96
C CYS A 21 -23.51 -35.45 16.11
N ILE A 22 -23.11 -36.66 16.50
CA ILE A 22 -22.13 -37.49 15.76
C ILE A 22 -22.80 -38.70 15.08
N SER A 23 -24.13 -38.78 15.02
CA SER A 23 -24.84 -39.91 14.37
C SER A 23 -25.80 -39.54 13.23
N ALA A 24 -25.69 -38.33 12.67
CA ALA A 24 -26.49 -37.92 11.51
C ALA A 24 -25.62 -37.62 10.26
N SER A 25 -24.68 -38.51 9.96
CA SER A 25 -23.94 -38.50 8.69
C SER A 25 -23.49 -39.92 8.36
N ASN A 26 -24.46 -40.79 8.06
CA ASN A 26 -24.29 -42.00 7.26
C ASN A 26 -25.65 -42.68 7.10
N ALA A 27 -26.29 -42.54 5.93
CA ALA A 27 -26.97 -43.62 5.20
C ALA A 27 -27.94 -43.05 4.14
N LEU A 28 -27.98 -43.75 3.00
CA LEU A 28 -28.91 -43.69 1.86
C LEU A 28 -28.58 -42.60 0.82
N GLY A 29 -28.31 -42.88 -0.45
CA GLY A 29 -28.41 -44.14 -1.21
C GLY A 29 -28.84 -43.84 -2.65
N HIS A 30 -27.91 -44.04 -3.58
CA HIS A 30 -28.01 -44.33 -5.03
C HIS A 30 -29.24 -43.95 -5.89
N GLY A 31 -28.94 -43.39 -7.08
CA GLY A 31 -29.66 -43.74 -8.31
C GLY A 31 -29.63 -42.71 -9.46
N GLY A 32 -29.04 -43.10 -10.61
CA GLY A 32 -29.66 -42.83 -11.93
C GLY A 32 -29.14 -41.69 -12.83
N ARG A 33 -28.44 -42.08 -13.90
CA ARG A 33 -28.25 -41.38 -15.19
C ARG A 33 -29.54 -40.74 -15.74
N LEU A 34 -29.48 -39.58 -16.42
CA LEU A 34 -29.46 -39.42 -17.89
C LEU A 34 -29.69 -37.94 -18.35
N MET A 35 -29.13 -37.65 -19.51
CA MET A 35 -29.10 -36.47 -20.39
C MET A 35 -30.34 -35.55 -20.61
N ARG A 36 -29.98 -34.27 -20.94
CA ARG A 36 -30.47 -33.34 -21.99
C ARG A 36 -31.62 -32.34 -21.74
N ARG A 37 -31.24 -31.06 -21.99
CA ARG A 37 -31.96 -29.91 -22.61
C ARG A 37 -33.27 -29.42 -22.00
N HIS A 38 -33.30 -28.18 -21.52
CA HIS A 38 -33.87 -27.01 -22.23
C HIS A 38 -33.70 -25.71 -21.42
N ALA A 39 -33.96 -24.60 -22.09
CA ALA A 39 -33.58 -23.22 -21.80
C ALA A 39 -34.42 -22.50 -20.74
N ARG A 40 -33.83 -21.40 -20.23
CA ARG A 40 -34.41 -20.17 -19.65
C ARG A 40 -35.46 -20.33 -18.54
N LEU A 41 -35.12 -19.82 -17.36
CA LEU A 41 -35.93 -18.86 -16.61
C LEU A 41 -35.04 -18.20 -15.55
N GLY A 42 -35.00 -16.87 -15.57
CA GLY A 42 -34.35 -16.08 -14.53
C GLY A 42 -35.18 -16.11 -13.26
N HIS A 43 -34.50 -16.17 -12.11
CA HIS A 43 -34.99 -15.58 -10.88
C HIS A 43 -33.81 -15.33 -9.94
N ASN A 44 -33.83 -14.12 -9.37
CA ASN A 44 -32.96 -13.63 -8.31
C ASN A 44 -32.78 -14.66 -7.19
N LEU A 45 -31.55 -15.13 -6.99
CA LEU A 45 -31.08 -15.64 -5.71
C LEU A 45 -29.97 -14.71 -5.23
N ARG A 46 -30.42 -13.62 -4.61
CA ARG A 46 -29.61 -12.80 -3.72
C ARG A 46 -29.36 -13.64 -2.48
N ALA A 47 -28.24 -14.35 -2.45
CA ALA A 47 -27.73 -14.91 -1.22
C ALA A 47 -27.26 -13.72 -0.37
N ASP A 48 -28.05 -13.37 0.65
CA ASP A 48 -27.64 -12.47 1.72
C ASP A 48 -26.49 -13.14 2.49
N ILE A 49 -25.27 -12.89 2.04
CA ILE A 49 -24.05 -13.19 2.79
C ILE A 49 -23.91 -12.09 3.84
N PRO A 50 -23.94 -12.39 5.14
CA PRO A 50 -23.76 -11.37 6.17
C PRO A 50 -22.37 -10.75 6.01
N ASN A 51 -22.39 -9.43 5.83
CA ASN A 51 -21.24 -8.60 5.51
C ASN A 51 -20.44 -8.24 6.77
N GLU A 52 -20.15 -9.23 7.63
CA GLU A 52 -19.31 -9.06 8.81
C GLU A 52 -18.14 -10.03 8.74
N ALA A 53 -17.09 -9.60 8.03
CA ALA A 53 -15.75 -10.10 8.29
C ALA A 53 -15.38 -9.78 9.75
N PRO A 54 -14.62 -10.63 10.46
CA PRO A 54 -14.15 -10.33 11.81
C PRO A 54 -13.40 -8.99 11.80
N SER A 55 -14.08 -7.96 12.30
CA SER A 55 -13.50 -6.64 12.47
C SER A 55 -12.52 -6.72 13.63
N CYS A 56 -11.31 -6.22 13.41
CA CYS A 56 -10.42 -5.78 14.49
C CYS A 56 -11.29 -5.15 15.60
N PRO A 57 -11.15 -5.55 16.88
CA PRO A 57 -12.06 -5.15 17.94
C PRO A 57 -12.33 -3.66 17.88
N LYS A 58 -13.61 -3.26 17.89
CA LYS A 58 -14.03 -1.85 17.74
C LYS A 58 -13.17 -0.96 18.66
N ARG A 59 -12.50 0.04 18.07
CA ARG A 59 -11.55 1.03 18.65
C ARG A 59 -11.99 1.74 19.95
N ASN A 60 -13.17 1.43 20.48
CA ASN A 60 -13.71 1.98 21.73
C ASN A 60 -13.14 1.33 23.01
N HIS A 61 -12.31 0.29 22.91
CA HIS A 61 -11.79 -0.39 24.10
C HIS A 61 -10.62 0.32 24.81
N PHE A 62 -10.05 1.38 24.21
CA PHE A 62 -8.81 2.03 24.70
C PHE A 62 -8.95 3.50 25.07
N LYS A 63 -10.17 3.99 25.34
CA LYS A 63 -10.35 5.31 26.00
C LYS A 63 -9.92 5.28 27.47
N LYS A 64 -9.71 4.11 28.08
CA LYS A 64 -9.41 3.92 29.51
C LYS A 64 -7.93 3.91 29.90
N LEU A 65 -6.98 3.92 28.96
CA LEU A 65 -5.54 3.99 29.31
C LEU A 65 -4.97 5.42 29.33
N ARG A 66 -5.73 6.41 28.85
CA ARG A 66 -5.30 7.82 28.84
C ARG A 66 -5.56 8.55 30.18
N GLU A 67 -6.37 7.99 31.07
CA GLU A 67 -6.65 8.56 32.40
C GLU A 67 -5.78 7.97 33.52
N ALA A 68 -5.15 6.81 33.30
CA ALA A 68 -4.26 6.19 34.28
C ALA A 68 -2.83 6.77 34.27
N ALA A 69 -2.43 7.45 33.19
CA ALA A 69 -1.11 8.08 33.06
C ALA A 69 -1.08 9.56 33.50
N VAL A 70 -2.23 10.17 33.84
CA VAL A 70 -2.32 11.59 34.27
C VAL A 70 -2.27 11.75 35.80
N LEU A 71 -2.27 10.65 36.57
CA LEU A 71 -2.08 10.69 38.04
C LEU A 71 -0.63 10.46 38.49
N ALA A 72 0.33 10.37 37.56
CA ALA A 72 1.75 10.21 37.86
C ALA A 72 2.59 11.24 37.09
N GLY A 73 2.33 12.53 37.31
CA GLY A 73 3.08 13.60 36.66
C GLY A 73 2.51 14.98 36.94
N SER A 74 2.38 15.36 38.21
CA SER A 74 2.10 16.75 38.60
C SER A 74 3.32 17.34 39.30
N ASN A 75 4.03 18.22 38.60
CA ASN A 75 4.70 19.39 39.18
C ASN A 75 5.20 20.28 38.04
N GLY A 76 4.59 21.45 37.88
CA GLY A 76 4.99 22.44 36.89
C GLY A 76 3.82 23.34 36.47
N GLN A 77 3.39 24.22 37.38
CA GLN A 77 2.55 25.36 37.05
C GLN A 77 3.27 26.23 36.01
N TYR A 78 2.56 26.64 34.95
CA TYR A 78 2.60 28.03 34.51
C TYR A 78 1.25 28.47 33.97
N VAL A 79 0.92 29.70 34.33
CA VAL A 79 -0.38 30.35 34.29
C VAL A 79 -0.64 31.01 32.94
N THR A 80 -1.93 31.20 32.69
CA THR A 80 -2.72 31.71 31.57
C THR A 80 -2.38 33.11 31.03
N ASN A 81 -2.73 33.35 29.76
CA ASN A 81 -3.67 34.39 29.25
C ASN A 81 -3.78 34.24 27.71
N GLY A 82 -4.98 34.12 27.10
CA GLY A 82 -5.87 35.22 26.70
C GLY A 82 -5.30 35.91 25.44
N THR A 83 -5.93 36.04 24.27
CA THR A 83 -7.33 36.29 23.90
C THR A 83 -7.47 36.17 22.37
N ALA A 84 -8.67 35.79 21.91
CA ALA A 84 -9.11 35.84 20.52
C ALA A 84 -9.46 37.27 20.07
N THR A 85 -9.37 37.55 18.76
CA THR A 85 -10.30 38.41 18.00
C THR A 85 -10.23 38.12 16.50
N ASP A 86 -11.40 37.86 15.93
CA ASP A 86 -11.75 37.82 14.51
C ASP A 86 -11.67 39.20 13.82
N SER A 87 -11.52 39.20 12.49
CA SER A 87 -12.34 40.05 11.59
C SER A 87 -12.18 39.68 10.11
N GLU A 88 -13.33 39.45 9.47
CA GLU A 88 -13.65 39.44 8.03
C GLU A 88 -13.31 40.81 7.36
N ALA A 89 -13.39 41.12 6.05
CA ALA A 89 -14.10 40.58 4.89
C ALA A 89 -13.60 41.24 3.58
N ALA A 90 -13.93 40.62 2.43
CA ALA A 90 -14.37 41.22 1.15
C ALA A 90 -13.38 42.09 0.33
N SER A 91 -13.46 42.26 -1.00
CA SER A 91 -14.10 41.65 -2.18
C SER A 91 -13.65 42.53 -3.37
N GLY A 92 -13.47 42.01 -4.57
CA GLY A 92 -13.26 42.86 -5.76
C GLY A 92 -13.08 42.07 -7.05
N ALA A 93 -14.12 42.07 -7.88
CA ALA A 93 -14.20 41.38 -9.17
C ALA A 93 -13.95 42.33 -10.36
N THR A 94 -13.97 41.73 -11.57
CA THR A 94 -14.02 42.28 -12.95
C THR A 94 -12.64 42.55 -13.60
N ASN A 95 -12.37 42.28 -14.88
CA ASN A 95 -13.24 42.10 -16.04
C ASN A 95 -12.55 41.34 -17.19
N SER A 96 -13.36 40.84 -18.13
CA SER A 96 -13.07 40.00 -19.31
C SER A 96 -12.49 40.73 -20.53
N THR A 97 -11.79 40.03 -21.43
CA THR A 97 -11.91 40.00 -22.93
C THR A 97 -10.71 39.18 -23.49
N VAL A 98 -10.80 38.11 -24.30
CA VAL A 98 -11.44 37.79 -25.59
C VAL A 98 -10.47 37.89 -26.80
N LEU A 99 -10.30 36.73 -27.47
CA LEU A 99 -9.98 36.44 -28.88
C LEU A 99 -8.57 36.73 -29.46
N SER A 100 -7.90 35.69 -29.99
CA SER A 100 -7.90 35.35 -31.44
C SER A 100 -6.73 34.42 -31.82
N THR A 101 -7.07 33.31 -32.47
CA THR A 101 -6.21 32.49 -33.34
C THR A 101 -5.78 33.24 -34.61
N PRO A 102 -4.76 32.74 -35.32
CA PRO A 102 -5.09 32.20 -36.64
C PRO A 102 -4.48 30.81 -36.94
N VAL A 103 -5.11 30.21 -37.94
CA VAL A 103 -4.92 28.91 -38.58
C VAL A 103 -3.94 29.04 -39.77
N LEU A 104 -3.56 27.88 -40.34
CA LEU A 104 -2.97 27.57 -41.66
C LEU A 104 -1.49 27.16 -41.55
N THR A 105 -0.96 26.11 -42.19
CA THR A 105 -1.48 25.15 -43.18
C THR A 105 -0.51 23.97 -43.29
N SER A 106 -1.06 22.84 -43.73
CA SER A 106 -0.47 21.65 -44.35
C SER A 106 0.86 21.79 -45.11
N THR A 107 1.70 20.75 -45.06
CA THR A 107 1.97 19.88 -46.23
C THR A 107 2.67 18.57 -45.85
N SER A 108 2.16 17.52 -46.48
CA SER A 108 2.68 16.15 -46.61
C SER A 108 3.96 16.06 -47.44
N SER A 109 4.80 15.05 -47.17
CA SER A 109 5.40 14.20 -48.21
C SER A 109 6.00 12.93 -47.60
N ALA A 110 5.62 11.79 -48.19
CA ALA A 110 6.17 10.47 -47.97
C ALA A 110 6.94 10.06 -49.24
N SER A 111 8.05 9.32 -49.08
CA SER A 111 8.58 8.37 -50.07
C SER A 111 9.66 7.48 -49.41
N GLN A 112 9.41 6.16 -49.36
CA GLN A 112 10.09 5.07 -50.09
C GLN A 112 11.54 4.78 -49.59
N ALA A 113 11.86 3.67 -48.92
CA ALA A 113 11.85 2.23 -49.28
C ALA A 113 12.98 1.79 -50.24
N GLU A 114 13.91 0.98 -49.70
CA GLU A 114 14.70 -0.17 -50.26
C GLU A 114 16.02 -0.30 -49.46
N ALA A 115 16.32 -1.39 -48.71
CA ALA A 115 16.62 -2.79 -49.08
C ALA A 115 17.87 -2.90 -49.98
N THR A 116 19.06 -3.20 -49.45
CA THR A 116 19.75 -4.52 -49.38
C THR A 116 21.25 -4.18 -49.14
N SER A 117 22.19 -4.97 -48.60
CA SER A 117 22.46 -6.40 -48.65
C SER A 117 23.48 -6.79 -47.57
N SER A 118 23.49 -8.10 -47.31
CA SER A 118 24.42 -8.95 -46.57
C SER A 118 25.93 -8.68 -46.71
N SER A 119 26.67 -8.99 -45.64
CA SER A 119 27.82 -9.90 -45.77
C SER A 119 28.09 -10.68 -44.47
N LEU A 120 28.05 -12.01 -44.61
CA LEU A 120 28.61 -12.99 -43.68
C LEU A 120 30.14 -13.03 -43.85
N SER A 121 30.86 -13.26 -42.74
CA SER A 121 32.10 -14.05 -42.80
C SER A 121 32.19 -14.95 -41.57
N THR A 122 32.70 -16.16 -41.81
CA THR A 122 32.56 -17.35 -40.98
C THR A 122 33.95 -17.85 -40.54
N MET A 123 33.98 -18.49 -39.36
CA MET A 123 34.99 -19.47 -38.85
C MET A 123 36.32 -18.85 -38.37
N LYS A 124 36.99 -19.35 -37.34
CA LYS A 124 37.13 -20.76 -36.93
C LYS A 124 37.60 -20.88 -35.47
N SER A 125 37.23 -22.00 -34.87
CA SER A 125 37.58 -22.56 -33.58
C SER A 125 39.06 -22.96 -33.44
N SER A 126 39.57 -22.92 -32.20
CA SER A 126 40.53 -23.91 -31.68
C SER A 126 40.49 -23.94 -30.14
N SER A 127 40.70 -25.14 -29.63
CA SER A 127 40.50 -25.60 -28.26
C SER A 127 41.82 -25.86 -27.53
N SER A 128 41.70 -25.97 -26.21
CA SER A 128 42.52 -26.76 -25.25
C SER A 128 43.70 -26.08 -24.56
N GLY A 129 43.71 -26.24 -23.23
CA GLY A 129 44.75 -25.79 -22.31
C GLY A 129 44.29 -25.97 -20.86
N SER A 130 44.12 -27.23 -20.44
CA SER A 130 43.83 -27.59 -19.05
C SER A 130 45.06 -27.36 -18.18
N SER A 131 44.93 -26.67 -17.04
CA SER A 131 45.93 -26.65 -15.99
C SER A 131 45.27 -26.73 -14.62
N THR A 132 45.71 -27.74 -13.87
CA THR A 132 45.32 -28.12 -12.52
C THR A 132 46.22 -27.40 -11.53
N THR A 133 45.67 -26.68 -10.54
CA THR A 133 46.30 -26.62 -9.19
C THR A 133 45.36 -26.09 -8.09
N SER A 134 45.28 -26.91 -7.03
CA SER A 134 45.23 -26.58 -5.60
C SER A 134 44.22 -25.56 -5.04
N THR A 135 43.27 -26.15 -4.33
CA THR A 135 42.49 -25.68 -3.19
C THR A 135 43.29 -24.77 -2.23
N THR A 136 42.79 -23.56 -2.00
CA THR A 136 42.96 -22.84 -0.73
C THR A 136 41.63 -22.18 -0.37
N SER A 137 41.10 -22.59 0.77
CA SER A 137 39.90 -22.03 1.39
C SER A 137 40.24 -20.65 1.97
N SER A 138 39.79 -19.60 1.30
CA SER A 138 39.68 -18.26 1.89
C SER A 138 38.23 -17.84 1.81
N PHE A 139 37.62 -17.63 2.98
CA PHE A 139 36.32 -16.99 3.12
C PHE A 139 36.36 -15.65 2.36
N PRO A 140 35.44 -15.39 1.41
CA PRO A 140 35.31 -14.04 0.90
C PRO A 140 34.73 -13.18 2.02
N SER A 141 35.60 -12.33 2.55
CA SER A 141 35.29 -11.17 3.36
C SER A 141 34.09 -10.42 2.75
N GLN A 142 33.09 -10.22 3.61
CA GLN A 142 31.97 -9.31 3.48
C GLN A 142 32.32 -8.12 2.57
N PRO A 143 31.55 -7.83 1.51
CA PRO A 143 31.71 -6.57 0.81
C PRO A 143 31.31 -5.45 1.77
N THR A 144 32.32 -4.80 2.32
CA THR A 144 32.24 -3.47 2.93
C THR A 144 31.81 -2.49 1.85
N GLY A 145 30.66 -1.85 2.05
CA GLY A 145 30.21 -0.74 1.22
C GLY A 145 28.73 -0.75 0.90
N ALA A 146 27.86 -0.83 1.91
CA ALA A 146 26.60 -0.11 1.76
C ALA A 146 26.97 1.38 1.79
N PRO A 147 26.62 2.19 0.79
CA PRO A 147 26.61 3.62 1.02
C PRO A 147 25.57 3.83 2.12
N SER A 148 26.02 4.22 3.30
CA SER A 148 25.18 5.02 4.17
C SER A 148 24.99 6.34 3.42
N SER A 149 24.07 6.37 2.46
CA SER A 149 23.68 7.61 1.79
C SER A 149 22.89 8.42 2.81
N GLY A 150 23.58 8.98 3.80
CA GLY A 150 23.01 10.03 4.63
C GLY A 150 22.37 11.07 3.71
N GLY A 151 21.16 11.51 4.03
CA GLY A 151 20.38 12.40 3.17
C GLY A 151 19.16 11.72 2.55
N ARG A 152 18.58 12.37 1.54
CA ARG A 152 17.28 12.00 0.97
C ARG A 152 17.29 10.61 0.33
N LEU A 153 18.35 10.28 -0.39
CA LEU A 153 18.47 9.00 -1.08
C LEU A 153 18.52 7.81 -0.10
N GLY A 154 19.25 7.89 1.01
CA GLY A 154 19.24 6.82 2.01
C GLY A 154 17.92 6.72 2.77
N ASN A 155 17.19 7.82 2.94
CA ASN A 155 15.84 7.77 3.49
C ASN A 155 14.85 7.03 2.57
N LEU A 156 15.08 7.05 1.25
CA LEU A 156 14.31 6.30 0.26
C LEU A 156 14.71 4.82 0.19
N PHE A 157 15.96 4.50 0.54
CA PHE A 157 16.52 3.15 0.57
C PHE A 157 17.04 2.77 1.97
N PRO A 158 16.16 2.66 2.99
CA PRO A 158 16.57 2.46 4.39
C PRO A 158 17.18 1.08 4.67
N VAL A 159 17.11 0.15 3.72
CA VAL A 159 17.61 -1.22 3.84
C VAL A 159 18.68 -1.42 2.78
N GLY A 160 19.93 -1.59 3.21
CA GLY A 160 21.06 -1.82 2.32
C GLY A 160 21.10 -3.24 1.73
N GLY A 161 22.04 -3.48 0.81
CA GLY A 161 22.29 -4.82 0.26
C GLY A 161 21.26 -5.31 -0.77
N TYR A 162 20.47 -4.41 -1.35
CA TYR A 162 19.51 -4.76 -2.40
C TYR A 162 20.18 -5.19 -3.71
N SER A 163 19.55 -6.14 -4.41
CA SER A 163 20.09 -6.75 -5.63
C SER A 163 19.63 -6.04 -6.91
N LYS A 164 18.45 -5.44 -6.88
CA LYS A 164 17.86 -4.67 -7.99
C LYS A 164 17.09 -3.49 -7.41
N SER A 165 17.20 -2.33 -8.04
CA SER A 165 16.49 -1.13 -7.65
C SER A 165 16.22 -0.20 -8.82
N TRP A 166 15.28 0.72 -8.63
CA TRP A 166 15.12 1.91 -9.47
C TRP A 166 14.66 3.08 -8.61
N THR A 167 14.90 4.30 -9.08
CA THR A 167 14.45 5.53 -8.40
C THR A 167 14.25 6.65 -9.39
N THR A 168 13.29 7.53 -9.12
CA THR A 168 13.14 8.83 -9.79
C THR A 168 13.81 9.97 -9.01
N CYS A 169 14.51 9.67 -7.91
CA CYS A 169 15.17 10.68 -7.08
C CYS A 169 16.39 11.24 -7.82
N PRO A 170 16.45 12.55 -8.09
CA PRO A 170 17.52 13.15 -8.89
C PRO A 170 18.90 13.11 -8.22
N GLU A 171 18.98 12.76 -6.94
CA GLU A 171 20.23 12.58 -6.20
C GLU A 171 20.90 11.22 -6.45
N ALA A 172 20.22 10.28 -7.13
CA ALA A 172 20.79 8.98 -7.48
C ALA A 172 21.76 9.06 -8.67
N ASP A 173 22.67 8.09 -8.79
CA ASP A 173 23.65 8.05 -9.87
C ASP A 173 23.00 7.93 -11.27
N ASN A 174 21.89 7.20 -11.37
CA ASN A 174 21.15 6.96 -12.61
C ASN A 174 19.64 7.11 -12.36
N PRO A 175 19.13 8.34 -12.17
CA PRO A 175 17.74 8.56 -11.86
C PRO A 175 16.88 8.35 -13.10
N LEU A 176 15.78 7.63 -12.94
CA LEU A 176 14.75 7.53 -13.97
C LEU A 176 13.90 8.80 -14.00
N HIS A 177 13.28 9.06 -15.14
CA HIS A 177 12.36 10.18 -15.28
C HIS A 177 11.12 9.98 -14.38
N LEU A 178 10.68 11.04 -13.71
CA LEU A 178 9.42 11.04 -12.98
C LEU A 178 8.26 11.14 -13.99
N GLY A 179 7.74 9.98 -14.41
CA GLY A 179 6.69 9.90 -15.41
C GLY A 179 6.09 8.50 -15.56
N ASP A 180 5.05 8.40 -16.38
CA ASP A 180 4.36 7.14 -16.69
C ASP A 180 5.21 6.18 -17.52
N ASP A 181 6.29 6.67 -18.15
CA ASP A 181 7.32 5.84 -18.79
C ASP A 181 8.08 4.98 -17.76
N THR A 182 8.31 5.53 -16.57
CA THR A 182 8.91 4.82 -15.43
C THR A 182 7.87 4.03 -14.64
N LEU A 183 6.73 4.66 -14.34
CA LEU A 183 5.71 4.06 -13.47
C LEU A 183 4.78 3.10 -14.19
N GLN A 184 4.65 3.11 -15.51
CA GLN A 184 3.85 2.11 -16.27
C GLN A 184 2.47 1.81 -15.63
N PRO A 185 1.62 2.83 -15.38
CA PRO A 185 0.39 2.64 -14.61
C PRO A 185 -0.66 1.85 -15.40
N PHE A 186 -1.42 1.02 -14.69
CA PHE A 186 -2.56 0.29 -15.21
C PHE A 186 -3.75 0.39 -14.24
N SER A 187 -4.94 -0.01 -14.70
CA SER A 187 -6.19 0.15 -13.94
C SER A 187 -6.39 1.59 -13.43
N VAL A 188 -6.05 2.56 -14.28
CA VAL A 188 -6.10 4.00 -13.99
C VAL A 188 -7.55 4.48 -13.88
N LEU A 189 -7.87 5.17 -12.80
CA LEU A 189 -9.16 5.85 -12.63
C LEU A 189 -9.24 7.06 -13.54
N ARG A 190 -9.96 6.91 -14.66
CA ARG A 190 -10.01 7.92 -15.73
C ARG A 190 -10.72 9.23 -15.35
N THR A 191 -11.57 9.21 -14.33
CA THR A 191 -12.37 10.38 -13.94
C THR A 191 -11.60 11.40 -13.12
N THR A 192 -10.48 10.99 -12.51
CA THR A 192 -9.55 11.85 -11.78
C THR A 192 -8.12 11.42 -12.11
N PRO A 193 -7.61 11.78 -13.29
CA PRO A 193 -6.25 11.40 -13.70
C PRO A 193 -5.20 12.12 -12.85
N HIS A 194 -4.07 11.47 -12.62
CA HIS A 194 -2.89 12.12 -12.04
C HIS A 194 -2.23 13.05 -13.07
N SER A 195 -1.57 14.10 -12.59
CA SER A 195 -0.72 14.99 -13.38
C SER A 195 0.68 15.07 -12.78
N TYR A 196 1.65 15.47 -13.60
CA TYR A 196 3.00 15.80 -13.16
C TYR A 196 3.19 17.31 -13.25
N GLU A 197 3.46 17.95 -12.12
CA GLU A 197 3.54 19.40 -11.97
C GLU A 197 4.70 19.78 -11.04
N LYS A 198 4.98 21.09 -10.97
CA LYS A 198 5.87 21.65 -9.95
C LYS A 198 5.12 21.78 -8.63
N ALA A 199 5.67 21.19 -7.56
CA ALA A 199 5.24 21.50 -6.20
C ALA A 199 5.55 22.97 -5.86
N PRO A 200 4.99 23.53 -4.77
CA PRO A 200 5.18 24.93 -4.40
C PRO A 200 6.64 25.35 -4.23
N ASP A 201 7.54 24.42 -3.89
CA ASP A 201 8.99 24.64 -3.78
C ASP A 201 9.75 24.48 -5.11
N GLY A 202 9.05 24.23 -6.23
CA GLY A 202 9.64 24.01 -7.55
C GLY A 202 10.14 22.57 -7.81
N ARG A 203 9.91 21.62 -6.89
CA ARG A 203 10.24 20.21 -7.13
C ARG A 203 9.26 19.58 -8.12
N ASN A 204 9.76 18.76 -9.05
CA ASN A 204 8.89 17.94 -9.92
C ASN A 204 8.15 16.91 -9.07
N ALA A 205 6.84 16.81 -9.23
CA ALA A 205 6.01 15.92 -8.44
C ALA A 205 4.78 15.44 -9.23
N MET A 206 4.30 14.26 -8.89
CA MET A 206 2.94 13.83 -9.20
C MET A 206 1.97 14.53 -8.25
N LYS A 207 0.99 15.25 -8.78
CA LYS A 207 0.03 16.04 -8.00
C LYS A 207 -1.27 15.28 -7.79
N ALA A 208 -1.75 15.30 -6.55
CA ALA A 208 -3.09 14.85 -6.17
C ALA A 208 -3.95 16.06 -5.83
N HIS A 209 -5.06 16.22 -6.56
CA HIS A 209 -6.03 17.30 -6.34
C HIS A 209 -7.26 16.81 -5.60
N TYR A 210 -7.59 17.40 -4.45
CA TYR A 210 -8.75 17.04 -3.64
C TYR A 210 -9.74 18.21 -3.60
N PRO A 211 -10.82 18.20 -4.39
CA PRO A 211 -11.88 19.19 -4.28
C PRO A 211 -12.53 19.16 -2.90
N GLN A 212 -12.99 20.32 -2.41
CA GLN A 212 -13.81 20.39 -1.20
C GLN A 212 -15.00 19.41 -1.31
N GLY A 213 -15.27 18.67 -0.23
CA GLY A 213 -16.35 17.67 -0.21
C GLY A 213 -15.96 16.29 -0.74
N SER A 214 -14.78 16.13 -1.36
CA SER A 214 -14.33 14.84 -1.90
C SER A 214 -13.87 13.87 -0.80
N TYR A 215 -14.19 12.58 -0.93
CA TYR A 215 -13.61 11.54 -0.10
C TYR A 215 -13.43 10.23 -0.91
N THR A 216 -14.43 9.37 -1.04
CA THR A 216 -14.29 8.15 -1.84
C THR A 216 -14.48 8.42 -3.32
N PHE A 217 -13.85 7.60 -4.17
CA PHE A 217 -14.08 7.63 -5.62
C PHE A 217 -15.52 7.30 -6.05
N THR A 218 -16.36 6.77 -5.15
CA THR A 218 -17.80 6.54 -5.43
C THR A 218 -18.68 7.75 -5.09
N HIS A 219 -18.10 8.85 -4.60
CA HIS A 219 -18.79 10.08 -4.24
C HIS A 219 -18.39 11.22 -5.19
N SER A 220 -19.27 12.20 -5.38
CA SER A 220 -19.01 13.40 -6.17
C SER A 220 -19.02 14.66 -5.28
N PRO A 221 -18.02 15.56 -5.38
CA PRO A 221 -16.90 15.49 -6.31
C PRO A 221 -15.91 14.38 -5.93
N GLN A 222 -15.27 13.80 -6.93
CA GLN A 222 -14.14 12.89 -6.74
C GLN A 222 -12.86 13.71 -6.52
N GLY A 223 -11.92 13.16 -5.75
CA GLY A 223 -10.64 13.81 -5.46
C GLY A 223 -9.53 12.79 -5.28
N GLY A 224 -8.30 13.23 -5.53
CA GLY A 224 -7.11 12.41 -5.61
C GLY A 224 -7.08 11.60 -6.91
N PHE A 225 -6.48 10.41 -6.88
CA PHE A 225 -6.39 9.52 -8.03
C PHE A 225 -6.09 8.08 -7.61
N SER A 226 -6.26 7.14 -8.55
CA SER A 226 -6.03 5.72 -8.34
C SER A 226 -5.44 5.06 -9.58
N PHE A 227 -4.37 4.30 -9.40
CA PHE A 227 -3.85 3.33 -10.36
C PHE A 227 -3.07 2.23 -9.64
N TYR A 228 -2.72 1.18 -10.37
CA TYR A 228 -1.73 0.18 -9.96
C TYR A 228 -0.51 0.27 -10.88
N THR A 229 0.63 -0.14 -10.37
CA THR A 229 1.88 -0.17 -11.14
C THR A 229 2.75 -1.35 -10.69
N HIS A 230 3.45 -1.98 -11.63
CA HIS A 230 4.51 -2.94 -11.32
C HIS A 230 5.86 -2.26 -11.01
N GLY A 231 5.98 -0.95 -11.28
CA GLY A 231 7.22 -0.20 -11.28
C GLY A 231 7.94 -0.25 -12.62
N HIS A 232 9.18 0.25 -12.64
CA HIS A 232 10.03 0.17 -13.82
C HIS A 232 10.44 -1.29 -14.11
N SER A 233 10.50 -1.65 -15.39
CA SER A 233 10.75 -3.02 -15.86
C SER A 233 12.12 -3.61 -15.47
N SER A 234 13.06 -2.80 -14.99
CA SER A 234 14.34 -3.29 -14.44
C SER A 234 14.18 -4.07 -13.13
N VAL A 235 13.04 -3.94 -12.45
CA VAL A 235 12.72 -4.66 -11.22
C VAL A 235 11.42 -5.44 -11.40
N ASN A 236 11.47 -6.75 -11.28
CA ASN A 236 10.29 -7.60 -11.20
C ASN A 236 9.99 -7.93 -9.73
N LEU A 237 8.96 -7.29 -9.16
CA LEU A 237 8.56 -7.52 -7.77
C LEU A 237 8.01 -8.94 -7.52
N ALA A 238 7.60 -9.66 -8.56
CA ALA A 238 7.18 -11.05 -8.42
C ALA A 238 8.34 -12.00 -8.06
N ASP A 239 9.59 -11.55 -8.19
CA ASP A 239 10.78 -12.32 -7.79
C ASP A 239 11.22 -12.01 -6.35
N ALA A 240 10.53 -11.11 -5.64
CA ALA A 240 10.94 -10.63 -4.33
C ALA A 240 10.30 -11.43 -3.17
N LYS A 241 11.15 -11.89 -2.23
CA LYS A 241 10.75 -12.23 -0.86
C LYS A 241 10.50 -10.97 -0.05
N GLU A 242 11.39 -10.00 -0.25
CA GLU A 242 11.43 -8.76 0.49
C GLU A 242 11.76 -7.60 -0.44
N ALA A 243 11.02 -6.51 -0.31
CA ALA A 243 11.25 -5.29 -1.06
C ALA A 243 10.93 -4.05 -0.23
N THR A 244 11.53 -2.92 -0.62
CA THR A 244 11.22 -1.59 -0.09
C THR A 244 10.58 -0.72 -1.17
N PHE A 245 9.62 0.11 -0.78
CA PHE A 245 9.05 1.18 -1.59
C PHE A 245 9.14 2.48 -0.82
N GLY A 246 9.93 3.42 -1.35
CA GLY A 246 10.16 4.75 -0.81
C GLY A 246 9.61 5.84 -1.72
N TYR A 247 9.13 6.93 -1.14
CA TYR A 247 8.73 8.14 -1.86
C TYR A 247 8.76 9.35 -0.93
N ALA A 248 8.80 10.54 -1.51
CA ALA A 248 8.60 11.80 -0.79
C ALA A 248 7.14 12.26 -0.98
N VAL A 249 6.53 12.77 0.08
CA VAL A 249 5.20 13.40 0.06
C VAL A 249 5.28 14.81 0.65
N TYR A 250 4.58 15.76 0.03
CA TYR A 250 4.49 17.15 0.47
C TYR A 250 3.02 17.55 0.59
N PHE A 251 2.66 17.95 1.81
CA PHE A 251 1.40 18.61 2.11
C PHE A 251 1.69 20.11 2.29
N PRO A 252 1.12 21.01 1.47
CA PRO A 252 1.32 22.45 1.62
C PRO A 252 0.96 22.95 3.03
N ASN A 253 1.54 24.08 3.42
CA ASN A 253 1.18 24.76 4.67
C ASN A 253 -0.34 24.97 4.74
N GLY A 254 -0.94 24.58 5.86
CA GLY A 254 -2.38 24.70 6.06
C GLY A 254 -3.21 23.53 5.54
N PHE A 255 -2.62 22.48 4.95
CA PHE A 255 -3.35 21.30 4.47
C PHE A 255 -4.27 20.73 5.56
N ALA A 256 -5.57 20.70 5.29
CA ALA A 256 -6.60 20.29 6.22
C ALA A 256 -6.80 18.75 6.19
N PHE A 257 -6.04 18.03 7.02
CA PHE A 257 -6.05 16.55 7.06
C PHE A 257 -7.39 15.89 7.44
N ASN A 258 -8.30 16.64 8.08
CA ASN A 258 -9.58 16.16 8.60
C ASN A 258 -9.43 14.86 9.43
N LYS A 259 -10.16 13.78 9.08
CA LYS A 259 -10.07 12.47 9.75
C LYS A 259 -9.03 11.55 9.12
N GLY A 260 -8.55 11.88 7.93
CA GLY A 260 -7.57 11.08 7.21
C GLY A 260 -7.90 10.76 5.75
N GLY A 261 -6.94 10.11 5.11
CA GLY A 261 -7.00 9.67 3.72
C GLY A 261 -5.92 8.64 3.42
N LYS A 262 -5.87 8.18 2.17
CA LYS A 262 -5.05 7.01 1.77
C LYS A 262 -3.74 7.48 1.17
N LEU A 263 -2.70 6.71 1.41
CA LEU A 263 -1.38 6.88 0.83
C LEU A 263 -0.93 5.59 0.12
N PRO A 264 -0.06 5.71 -0.89
CA PRO A 264 0.45 4.57 -1.64
C PRO A 264 1.19 3.55 -0.76
N GLY A 265 1.15 2.29 -1.18
CA GLY A 265 1.94 1.21 -0.59
C GLY A 265 1.90 -0.05 -1.46
N PHE A 266 2.56 -1.11 -1.01
CA PHE A 266 2.63 -2.36 -1.78
C PHE A 266 1.30 -3.11 -1.83
N TYR A 267 1.12 -3.90 -2.88
CA TYR A 267 0.10 -4.94 -2.97
C TYR A 267 0.69 -6.24 -3.53
N GLY A 268 -0.04 -7.34 -3.33
CA GLY A 268 0.35 -8.64 -3.83
C GLY A 268 -0.79 -9.62 -3.89
N GLY A 269 -0.51 -10.78 -4.46
CA GLY A 269 -1.49 -11.84 -4.64
C GLY A 269 -0.99 -12.98 -5.51
N ASP A 270 -1.85 -13.99 -5.65
CA ASP A 270 -1.55 -15.25 -6.34
C ASP A 270 -1.33 -15.03 -7.85
N ASN A 271 -2.01 -14.05 -8.45
CA ASN A 271 -1.80 -13.53 -9.81
C ASN A 271 -2.19 -12.03 -9.88
N ASP A 272 -1.97 -11.38 -11.03
CA ASP A 272 -2.20 -9.95 -11.19
C ASP A 272 -3.68 -9.56 -11.05
N ASP A 273 -4.61 -10.40 -11.54
CA ASP A 273 -6.04 -10.16 -11.45
C ASP A 273 -6.53 -10.20 -9.99
N GLU A 274 -6.12 -11.23 -9.23
CA GLU A 274 -6.50 -11.37 -7.83
C GLU A 274 -5.85 -10.31 -6.93
N ALA A 275 -4.61 -9.94 -7.21
CA ALA A 275 -3.84 -9.01 -6.39
C ALA A 275 -4.49 -7.62 -6.26
N THR A 276 -5.24 -7.18 -7.27
CA THR A 276 -5.92 -5.87 -7.26
C THR A 276 -7.25 -5.84 -6.48
N ASN A 277 -7.68 -6.98 -5.90
CA ASN A 277 -8.99 -7.10 -5.25
C ASN A 277 -9.00 -6.82 -3.74
N CYS A 278 -7.84 -6.76 -3.06
CA CYS A 278 -7.73 -6.56 -1.60
C CYS A 278 -7.80 -5.09 -1.17
N SER A 279 -8.95 -4.44 -1.43
CA SER A 279 -9.26 -3.06 -1.03
C SER A 279 -10.77 -2.83 -0.90
N GLY A 280 -11.17 -1.69 -0.34
CA GLY A 280 -12.59 -1.28 -0.27
C GLY A 280 -13.47 -2.21 0.59
N GLY A 281 -12.90 -2.82 1.63
CA GLY A 281 -13.58 -3.80 2.48
C GLY A 281 -13.41 -5.27 2.06
N ARG A 282 -12.93 -5.53 0.84
CA ARG A 282 -12.71 -6.89 0.33
C ARG A 282 -11.41 -7.49 0.84
N ARG A 283 -11.48 -8.70 1.40
CA ARG A 283 -10.34 -9.51 1.84
C ARG A 283 -10.41 -10.89 1.18
N SER A 284 -9.25 -11.50 0.94
CA SER A 284 -9.13 -12.83 0.36
C SER A 284 -7.81 -13.43 0.76
N ASP A 285 -7.73 -14.76 0.81
CA ASP A 285 -6.47 -15.50 0.92
C ASP A 285 -5.57 -15.34 -0.31
N ALA A 286 -6.15 -14.94 -1.45
CA ALA A 286 -5.45 -14.81 -2.72
C ALA A 286 -4.75 -13.46 -2.93
N CYS A 287 -4.90 -12.50 -2.01
CA CYS A 287 -4.28 -11.18 -2.14
C CYS A 287 -3.97 -10.53 -0.80
N PHE A 288 -3.14 -9.48 -0.85
CA PHE A 288 -2.95 -8.55 0.25
C PHE A 288 -2.70 -7.14 -0.28
N SER A 289 -2.97 -6.14 0.56
CA SER A 289 -2.44 -4.79 0.38
C SER A 289 -1.83 -4.28 1.69
N ALA A 290 -0.74 -3.55 1.58
CA ALA A 290 -0.04 -2.90 2.68
C ALA A 290 0.09 -1.42 2.35
N ARG A 291 -1.02 -0.69 2.40
CA ARG A 291 -1.04 0.76 2.15
C ARG A 291 -0.77 1.54 3.41
N LEU A 292 -0.71 2.85 3.27
CA LEU A 292 -0.62 3.80 4.36
C LEU A 292 -1.89 4.66 4.42
N MET A 293 -2.13 5.30 5.56
CA MET A 293 -3.12 6.37 5.68
C MET A 293 -2.51 7.53 6.43
N TRP A 294 -2.93 8.76 6.09
CA TRP A 294 -2.84 9.88 7.03
C TRP A 294 -4.11 9.93 7.88
N ARG A 295 -4.00 10.55 9.04
CA ARG A 295 -5.05 10.79 10.04
C ARG A 295 -5.09 12.28 10.36
N THR A 296 -5.94 12.62 11.32
CA THR A 296 -5.98 13.96 11.92
C THR A 296 -4.57 14.40 12.32
N ASP A 297 -4.30 15.69 12.10
CA ASP A 297 -3.00 16.33 12.38
C ASP A 297 -1.79 15.71 11.66
N GLY A 298 -2.04 15.04 10.52
CA GLY A 298 -0.98 14.48 9.68
C GLY A 298 -0.36 13.19 10.21
N ALA A 299 -0.89 12.61 11.28
CA ALA A 299 -0.41 11.34 11.81
C ALA A 299 -0.59 10.21 10.78
N GLY A 300 0.46 9.43 10.54
CA GLY A 300 0.40 8.22 9.70
C GLY A 300 -0.24 7.00 10.38
N GLU A 301 -0.55 5.97 9.59
CA GLU A 301 -0.75 4.59 10.04
C GLU A 301 -0.48 3.59 8.90
N LEU A 302 -0.13 2.34 9.26
CA LEU A 302 -0.24 1.21 8.34
C LEU A 302 -1.73 0.89 8.10
N TYR A 303 -2.13 0.74 6.84
CA TYR A 303 -3.49 0.39 6.44
C TYR A 303 -3.49 -0.85 5.54
N THR A 304 -3.67 -2.01 6.17
CA THR A 304 -3.46 -3.32 5.55
C THR A 304 -4.76 -4.09 5.29
N TYR A 305 -4.79 -4.82 4.18
CA TYR A 305 -5.70 -5.93 3.93
C TYR A 305 -4.84 -7.19 3.86
N LEU A 306 -4.80 -7.96 4.93
CA LEU A 306 -4.07 -9.22 5.02
C LEU A 306 -5.05 -10.40 4.85
N PRO A 307 -4.57 -11.61 4.50
CA PRO A 307 -5.38 -12.82 4.47
C PRO A 307 -6.24 -12.97 5.72
N PRO A 308 -7.54 -13.29 5.57
CA PRO A 308 -8.45 -13.49 6.69
C PRO A 308 -8.09 -14.74 7.52
N ASP A 309 -8.67 -14.84 8.71
CA ASP A 309 -8.59 -16.00 9.60
C ASP A 309 -7.16 -16.44 9.98
N GLN A 310 -6.23 -15.49 10.01
CA GLN A 310 -4.86 -15.66 10.49
C GLN A 310 -4.69 -15.00 11.88
N PRO A 311 -4.66 -15.76 12.99
CA PRO A 311 -4.50 -15.19 14.33
C PRO A 311 -3.23 -14.36 14.49
N ALA A 312 -2.15 -14.73 13.77
CA ALA A 312 -0.90 -13.98 13.75
C ALA A 312 -1.08 -12.53 13.27
N ASN A 313 -2.07 -12.26 12.41
CA ASN A 313 -2.33 -10.94 11.86
C ASN A 313 -3.05 -10.02 12.84
N GLU A 314 -3.61 -10.52 13.95
CA GLU A 314 -4.21 -9.67 15.00
C GLU A 314 -3.20 -8.70 15.62
N LYS A 315 -1.90 -9.00 15.55
CA LYS A 315 -0.82 -8.10 16.00
C LYS A 315 -0.87 -6.73 15.33
N ILE A 316 -1.38 -6.62 14.10
CA ILE A 316 -1.52 -5.33 13.41
C ILE A 316 -2.53 -4.41 14.13
N CYS A 317 -3.48 -4.97 14.86
CA CYS A 317 -4.51 -4.23 15.59
C CYS A 317 -3.98 -3.50 16.82
N SER A 318 -2.88 -3.97 17.40
CA SER A 318 -2.21 -3.36 18.56
C SER A 318 -1.07 -2.44 18.18
N VAL A 319 -0.83 -2.22 16.88
CA VAL A 319 0.14 -1.23 16.42
C VAL A 319 -0.50 0.14 16.62
N GLU A 320 -0.22 0.74 17.77
CA GLU A 320 -0.59 2.11 18.06
C GLU A 320 0.04 3.08 17.05
N PRO A 321 -0.51 4.29 16.91
CA PRO A 321 0.21 5.34 16.22
C PRO A 321 1.58 5.54 16.88
N PHE A 322 2.63 5.21 16.15
CA PHE A 322 3.98 5.76 16.32
C PHE A 322 4.31 6.76 15.22
N SER A 323 3.31 7.17 14.44
CA SER A 323 3.53 8.07 13.34
C SER A 323 3.77 9.48 13.83
N GLU A 324 4.80 10.09 13.28
CA GLU A 324 5.15 11.47 13.56
C GLU A 324 4.04 12.38 13.00
N CYS A 325 3.72 13.47 13.73
CA CYS A 325 2.92 14.54 13.15
C CYS A 325 3.77 15.13 12.02
N ASN A 326 3.31 15.02 10.78
CA ASN A 326 4.02 15.63 9.67
C ASN A 326 3.81 17.13 9.72
N ASP A 327 4.90 17.88 9.87
CA ASP A 327 4.89 19.32 9.64
C ASP A 327 4.43 19.60 8.20
N THR A 328 3.34 20.36 8.06
CA THR A 328 2.94 20.86 6.74
C THR A 328 4.01 21.81 6.20
N GLY A 329 4.06 21.96 4.88
CA GLY A 329 4.99 22.85 4.19
C GLY A 329 6.40 22.29 4.03
N GLN A 330 6.64 21.04 4.40
CA GLN A 330 7.92 20.33 4.21
C GLN A 330 7.71 18.98 3.53
N TRP A 331 8.74 18.52 2.82
CA TRP A 331 8.76 17.18 2.25
C TRP A 331 9.03 16.15 3.35
N THR A 332 8.19 15.12 3.40
CA THR A 332 8.39 13.95 4.25
C THR A 332 8.77 12.76 3.38
N THR A 333 9.92 12.13 3.64
CA THR A 333 10.27 10.87 3.01
C THR A 333 9.64 9.72 3.79
N VAL A 334 8.89 8.87 3.08
CA VAL A 334 8.26 7.68 3.62
C VAL A 334 8.82 6.47 2.89
N ALA A 335 9.22 5.44 3.63
CA ALA A 335 9.66 4.18 3.04
C ALA A 335 9.02 2.99 3.78
N GLN A 336 8.52 2.03 3.02
CA GLN A 336 7.87 0.81 3.53
C GLN A 336 8.67 -0.42 3.08
N ARG A 337 8.98 -1.33 4.00
CA ARG A 337 9.47 -2.68 3.71
C ARG A 337 8.33 -3.68 3.87
N VAL A 338 8.22 -4.60 2.92
CA VAL A 338 7.37 -5.78 3.02
C VAL A 338 8.24 -7.03 2.86
N ARG A 339 8.17 -7.94 3.83
CA ARG A 339 8.76 -9.28 3.77
C ARG A 339 7.66 -10.31 3.77
N LEU A 340 7.52 -11.08 2.70
CA LEU A 340 6.55 -12.17 2.62
C LEU A 340 6.91 -13.28 3.60
N ASN A 341 5.91 -13.89 4.23
CA ASN A 341 6.12 -15.09 5.05
C ASN A 341 6.46 -16.33 4.19
N ASP A 342 7.06 -17.33 4.82
CA ASP A 342 7.11 -18.69 4.29
C ASP A 342 5.74 -19.35 4.40
N ILE A 343 5.41 -20.23 3.45
CA ILE A 343 4.10 -20.89 3.45
C ILE A 343 3.95 -21.75 4.70
N GLY A 344 2.85 -21.55 5.42
CA GLY A 344 2.58 -22.20 6.70
C GLY A 344 3.31 -21.59 7.91
N GLN A 345 4.08 -20.52 7.73
CA GLN A 345 4.78 -19.83 8.81
C GLN A 345 4.26 -18.40 9.00
N SER A 346 4.26 -17.92 10.24
CA SER A 346 4.00 -16.51 10.58
C SER A 346 5.32 -15.78 10.80
N ASN A 347 6.12 -15.62 9.75
CA ASN A 347 7.42 -14.94 9.78
C ASN A 347 7.53 -13.79 8.76
N GLY A 348 6.39 -13.31 8.26
CA GLY A 348 6.32 -12.11 7.42
C GLY A 348 6.49 -10.84 8.25
N GLU A 349 6.91 -9.75 7.60
CA GLU A 349 7.21 -8.49 8.28
C GLU A 349 6.72 -7.29 7.47
N LEU A 350 6.33 -6.24 8.19
CA LEU A 350 6.08 -4.89 7.68
C LEU A 350 6.92 -3.92 8.49
N GLU A 351 7.59 -2.99 7.83
CA GLU A 351 8.32 -1.92 8.51
C GLU A 351 8.15 -0.59 7.77
N LEU A 352 8.04 0.50 8.51
CA LEU A 352 7.82 1.85 8.01
C LEU A 352 8.89 2.79 8.58
N TRP A 353 9.51 3.55 7.68
CA TRP A 353 10.42 4.64 8.01
C TRP A 353 9.80 5.97 7.62
N VAL A 354 9.98 6.97 8.46
CA VAL A 354 9.68 8.38 8.19
C VAL A 354 10.99 9.14 8.35
N ASN A 355 11.40 9.87 7.30
CA ASN A 355 12.65 10.63 7.27
C ASN A 355 13.88 9.81 7.72
N GLY A 356 13.94 8.54 7.31
CA GLY A 356 15.05 7.63 7.62
C GLY A 356 14.97 6.95 9.00
N LYS A 357 14.00 7.31 9.84
CA LYS A 357 13.80 6.71 11.17
C LYS A 357 12.73 5.63 11.10
N SER A 358 13.05 4.41 11.55
CA SER A 358 12.06 3.33 11.68
C SER A 358 11.05 3.70 12.76
N VAL A 359 9.78 3.84 12.39
CA VAL A 359 8.69 4.27 13.28
C VAL A 359 7.68 3.16 13.55
N ILE A 360 7.52 2.20 12.63
CA ILE A 360 6.66 1.03 12.84
C ILE A 360 7.41 -0.21 12.35
N SER A 361 7.49 -1.25 13.18
CA SER A 361 8.03 -2.56 12.79
C SER A 361 7.14 -3.67 13.34
N VAL A 362 6.52 -4.43 12.45
CA VAL A 362 5.58 -5.51 12.77
C VAL A 362 6.11 -6.80 12.20
N LYS A 363 6.38 -7.77 13.08
CA LYS A 363 6.94 -9.06 12.71
C LYS A 363 5.98 -10.20 13.01
N GLY A 364 6.22 -11.29 12.30
CA GLY A 364 5.50 -12.53 12.44
C GLY A 364 4.06 -12.45 11.98
N LEU A 365 3.86 -11.86 10.79
CA LEU A 365 2.62 -11.76 10.03
C LEU A 365 2.51 -12.89 9.01
N VAL A 366 1.30 -13.10 8.49
CA VAL A 366 0.99 -13.97 7.35
C VAL A 366 0.41 -13.09 6.24
N LEU A 367 1.23 -12.79 5.23
CA LEU A 367 0.86 -11.97 4.06
C LEU A 367 0.40 -12.82 2.87
N ARG A 368 0.80 -14.09 2.83
CA ARG A 368 0.38 -15.07 1.83
C ARG A 368 0.19 -16.44 2.45
N VAL A 369 -0.77 -17.20 1.93
CA VAL A 369 -1.05 -18.58 2.38
C VAL A 369 -0.81 -19.64 1.31
N ARG A 370 -0.60 -19.23 0.05
CA ARG A 370 -0.29 -20.13 -1.08
C ARG A 370 1.07 -19.82 -1.69
N ASN A 371 1.70 -20.83 -2.27
CA ASN A 371 2.97 -20.68 -2.97
C ASN A 371 2.85 -19.87 -4.28
N ALA A 372 1.64 -19.52 -4.73
CA ALA A 372 1.44 -18.60 -5.85
C ALA A 372 1.58 -17.12 -5.42
N GLY A 373 1.38 -16.80 -4.14
CA GLY A 373 1.36 -15.43 -3.64
C GLY A 373 2.71 -14.73 -3.82
N ARG A 374 2.69 -13.58 -4.50
CA ARG A 374 3.85 -12.71 -4.74
C ARG A 374 3.56 -11.27 -4.33
N LEU A 375 4.62 -10.49 -4.11
CA LEU A 375 4.56 -9.04 -4.28
C LEU A 375 4.30 -8.75 -5.76
N ARG A 376 3.37 -7.86 -6.08
CA ARG A 376 2.98 -7.59 -7.47
C ARG A 376 3.26 -6.16 -7.91
N GLY A 377 3.29 -5.21 -6.98
CA GLY A 377 3.52 -3.83 -7.32
C GLY A 377 3.12 -2.83 -6.24
N ILE A 378 2.90 -1.59 -6.66
CA ILE A 378 2.42 -0.50 -5.83
C ILE A 378 0.94 -0.23 -6.16
N GLN A 379 0.12 -0.13 -5.13
CA GLN A 379 -1.25 0.35 -5.22
C GLN A 379 -1.23 1.84 -4.93
N PHE A 380 -1.21 2.65 -5.99
CA PHE A 380 -1.17 4.09 -5.86
C PHE A 380 -2.59 4.63 -5.76
N GLN A 381 -3.06 4.76 -4.52
CA GLN A 381 -4.37 5.33 -4.22
C GLN A 381 -4.21 6.42 -3.20
N THR A 382 -4.64 7.62 -3.58
CA THR A 382 -4.67 8.75 -2.68
C THR A 382 -6.00 9.46 -2.78
N PHE A 383 -6.68 9.62 -1.64
CA PHE A 383 -8.00 10.22 -1.50
C PHE A 383 -8.32 10.41 -0.01
N PHE A 384 -9.03 11.47 0.35
CA PHE A 384 -9.64 11.62 1.67
C PHE A 384 -10.58 10.46 1.94
N GLY A 385 -10.69 9.90 3.14
CA GLY A 385 -11.82 9.00 3.35
C GLY A 385 -11.79 7.97 4.44
N GLY A 386 -12.74 7.06 4.21
CA GLY A 386 -13.72 6.50 5.11
C GLY A 386 -15.02 6.53 4.30
N SER A 387 -16.07 5.82 4.67
CA SER A 387 -17.25 5.65 3.78
C SER A 387 -18.32 6.73 3.92
N GLN A 388 -18.06 7.82 4.65
CA GLN A 388 -19.06 8.81 5.04
C GLN A 388 -18.56 10.24 4.78
N SER A 389 -19.51 11.16 4.57
CA SER A 389 -19.24 12.60 4.31
C SER A 389 -18.37 13.27 5.37
N SER A 390 -18.39 12.80 6.63
CA SER A 390 -17.53 13.35 7.69
C SER A 390 -16.02 13.15 7.46
N TRP A 391 -15.62 12.40 6.42
CA TRP A 391 -14.24 12.23 5.98
C TRP A 391 -13.85 13.15 4.82
N ALA A 392 -14.79 13.93 4.28
CA ALA A 392 -14.57 14.78 3.13
C ALA A 392 -13.41 15.77 3.32
N SER A 393 -12.70 16.09 2.24
CA SER A 393 -11.76 17.20 2.20
C SER A 393 -12.48 18.48 2.64
N PRO A 394 -12.04 19.16 3.71
CA PRO A 394 -12.71 20.36 4.23
C PRO A 394 -12.68 21.53 3.25
N GLU A 395 -11.68 21.54 2.38
CA GLU A 395 -11.42 22.57 1.38
C GLU A 395 -10.85 21.94 0.11
N THR A 396 -10.71 22.75 -0.94
CA THR A 396 -10.00 22.33 -2.16
C THR A 396 -8.50 22.48 -1.94
N GLN A 397 -7.77 21.38 -2.02
CA GLN A 397 -6.35 21.34 -1.67
C GLN A 397 -5.59 20.30 -2.48
N ASP A 398 -4.26 20.44 -2.50
CA ASP A 398 -3.37 19.57 -3.27
C ASP A 398 -2.35 18.89 -2.34
N ALA A 399 -1.91 17.69 -2.72
CA ALA A 399 -0.71 17.05 -2.18
C ALA A 399 0.20 16.62 -3.32
N TYR A 400 1.49 16.51 -3.04
CA TYR A 400 2.51 16.26 -4.07
C TYR A 400 3.37 15.06 -3.69
N PHE A 401 3.66 14.20 -4.66
CA PHE A 401 4.42 12.96 -4.47
C PHE A 401 5.61 12.95 -5.42
N SER A 402 6.79 12.58 -4.93
CA SER A 402 8.01 12.58 -5.74
C SER A 402 8.98 11.49 -5.28
N ASP A 403 10.12 11.40 -5.94
CA ASP A 403 11.25 10.55 -5.56
C ASP A 403 10.89 9.05 -5.39
N PHE A 404 9.98 8.52 -6.22
CA PHE A 404 9.54 7.12 -6.17
C PHE A 404 10.73 6.17 -6.32
N SER A 405 10.86 5.22 -5.40
CA SER A 405 12.03 4.37 -5.28
C SER A 405 11.62 2.96 -4.87
N VAL A 406 12.12 1.94 -5.55
CA VAL A 406 11.88 0.53 -5.19
C VAL A 406 13.21 -0.22 -5.16
N ALA A 407 13.37 -1.10 -4.19
CA ALA A 407 14.48 -2.04 -4.13
C ALA A 407 14.04 -3.44 -3.71
N VAL A 408 14.62 -4.47 -4.32
CA VAL A 408 14.48 -5.87 -3.88
C VAL A 408 15.65 -6.19 -2.94
N THR A 409 15.35 -6.36 -1.66
CA THR A 409 16.33 -6.62 -0.60
C THR A 409 16.52 -8.11 -0.34
N GLN A 410 15.57 -8.94 -0.78
CA GLN A 410 15.73 -10.40 -0.81
C GLN A 410 14.88 -11.02 -1.92
N SER A 411 15.46 -11.93 -2.71
CA SER A 411 14.75 -12.73 -3.71
C SER A 411 13.92 -13.85 -3.07
N LEU A 412 12.84 -14.26 -3.74
CA LEU A 412 11.83 -15.21 -3.26
C LEU A 412 12.32 -16.64 -3.07
#